data_AF-A0A8T7EL40-F1
#
_entry.id   AF-A0A8T7EL40-F1
#
_cell.length_a   1.000
_cell.length_b   1.000
_cell.length_c   1.000
_cell.angle_alpha   90.00
_cell.angle_beta   90.00
_cell.angle_gamma   90.00
#
_symmetry.space_group_name_H-M   'P 1'
#
loop_
_entity.id
_entity.type
_entity.pdbx_description
1 polymer ?
#
loop_
_entity_poly.entity_id
_entity_poly.type
_entity_poly.pdbx_seq_one_letter_code
_entity_poly.pdbx_strand_id
1 'polypeptide(L)'
;MGSLRKHHDPWLTLEHYHSKYSAAEGEPTNNLRAYTRYANPELDALLDTMETMVPSPNDPAYMDLVSQALAIYLRDLPDITLAEELQVIPFNTTYWTGWPSAADPYSHGFPVGRLRPRDSSAAACAVEPAPIDPIGDQGRTQRVSGLLLRSRLRGRRRALRVR
;
A
#
# COMPACT_ATOMS: atom_id res chain seq x y z
N MET A 1 11.28 -7.54 26.60
CA MET A 1 10.20 -6.82 25.89
C MET A 1 10.38 -7.13 24.42
N GLY A 2 9.52 -7.94 23.81
CA GLY A 2 9.74 -8.48 22.47
C GLY A 2 9.75 -7.38 21.42
N SER A 3 10.86 -7.24 20.70
CA SER A 3 10.89 -6.42 19.49
C SER A 3 9.92 -7.04 18.49
N LEU A 4 8.78 -6.38 18.28
CA LEU A 4 8.03 -6.50 17.03
C LEU A 4 9.05 -6.41 15.90
N ARG A 5 8.99 -7.31 14.92
CA ARG A 5 9.82 -7.19 13.71
C ARG A 5 9.53 -5.82 13.13
N LYS A 6 10.41 -4.86 13.36
CA LYS A 6 10.32 -3.56 12.72
C LYS A 6 10.47 -3.84 11.23
N HIS A 7 9.52 -3.35 10.45
CA HIS A 7 9.69 -3.30 9.00
C HIS A 7 11.02 -2.59 8.71
N HIS A 8 11.89 -3.23 7.93
CA HIS A 8 13.25 -2.73 7.63
C HIS A 8 13.23 -1.62 6.57
N ASP A 9 12.15 -0.83 6.53
CA ASP A 9 12.01 0.27 5.60
C ASP A 9 12.87 1.46 6.03
N PRO A 10 13.42 2.21 5.07
CA PRO A 10 13.24 2.09 3.61
C PRO A 10 14.22 1.13 2.91
N TRP A 11 15.21 0.57 3.61
CA TRP A 11 16.21 -0.31 3.00
C TRP A 11 15.58 -1.48 2.25
N LEU A 12 14.59 -2.15 2.84
CA LEU A 12 13.93 -3.32 2.22
C LEU A 12 13.30 -2.98 0.87
N THR A 13 12.77 -1.76 0.72
CA THR A 13 12.18 -1.30 -0.54
C THR A 13 13.28 -0.98 -1.57
N LEU A 14 14.34 -0.29 -1.15
CA LEU A 14 15.43 0.10 -2.05
C LEU A 14 16.31 -1.09 -2.47
N GLU A 15 16.37 -2.16 -1.67
CA GLU A 15 17.10 -3.39 -1.98
C GLU A 15 16.60 -4.05 -3.29
N HIS A 16 15.36 -3.79 -3.71
CA HIS A 16 14.85 -4.28 -4.99
C HIS A 16 15.65 -3.80 -6.21
N TYR A 17 16.39 -2.71 -6.08
CA TYR A 17 17.21 -2.11 -7.14
C TYR A 17 18.69 -2.50 -7.05
N HIS A 18 19.06 -3.36 -6.10
CA HIS A 18 20.44 -3.83 -5.97
C HIS A 18 20.80 -4.77 -7.13
N SER A 19 21.95 -4.51 -7.77
CA SER A 19 22.43 -5.28 -8.92
C SER A 19 22.62 -6.78 -8.66
N LYS A 20 22.79 -7.21 -7.41
CA LYS A 20 22.88 -8.64 -7.03
C LYS A 20 21.62 -9.44 -7.41
N TYR A 21 20.50 -8.76 -7.63
CA TYR A 21 19.24 -9.35 -8.09
C TYR A 21 18.96 -9.16 -9.58
N SER A 22 19.78 -8.38 -10.28
CA SER A 22 19.66 -8.21 -11.73
C SER A 22 20.10 -9.47 -12.46
N ALA A 23 19.34 -9.87 -13.47
CA ALA A 23 19.60 -11.04 -14.29
C ALA A 23 19.72 -10.64 -15.77
N ALA A 24 20.45 -11.44 -16.55
CA ALA A 24 20.54 -11.28 -18.00
C ALA A 24 19.17 -11.48 -18.67
N GLU A 25 18.96 -10.84 -19.82
CA GLU A 25 17.73 -11.00 -20.59
C GLU A 25 17.42 -12.48 -20.87
N GLY A 26 16.15 -12.86 -20.71
CA GLY A 26 15.71 -14.25 -20.83
C GLY A 26 15.86 -15.10 -19.56
N GLU A 27 16.68 -14.68 -18.59
CA GLU A 27 16.83 -15.37 -17.31
C GLU A 27 15.88 -14.83 -16.23
N PRO A 28 15.43 -15.67 -15.30
CA PRO A 28 14.64 -15.26 -14.15
C PRO A 28 15.49 -14.48 -13.14
N THR A 29 14.90 -13.48 -12.48
CA THR A 29 15.53 -12.76 -11.38
C THR A 29 15.46 -13.58 -10.08
N ASN A 30 16.50 -13.51 -9.25
CA ASN A 30 16.56 -14.23 -7.97
C ASN A 30 15.72 -13.55 -6.85
N ASN A 31 15.12 -12.40 -7.14
CA ASN A 31 14.20 -11.69 -6.27
C ASN A 31 12.97 -11.27 -7.07
N LEU A 32 11.79 -11.69 -6.61
CA LEU A 32 10.50 -11.42 -7.26
C LEU A 32 10.15 -9.93 -7.33
N ARG A 33 10.78 -9.10 -6.49
CA ARG A 33 10.54 -7.65 -6.45
C ARG A 33 11.57 -6.86 -7.27
N ALA A 34 12.66 -7.49 -7.71
CA ALA A 34 13.72 -6.87 -8.51
C ALA A 34 13.49 -7.03 -10.01
N TYR A 35 12.30 -6.65 -10.51
CA TYR A 35 11.91 -6.87 -11.92
C TYR A 35 12.49 -5.85 -12.89
N THR A 36 13.03 -4.72 -12.39
CA THR A 36 13.56 -3.62 -13.22
C THR A 36 14.87 -3.95 -13.92
N ARG A 37 15.57 -5.01 -13.48
CA ARG A 37 16.94 -5.38 -13.94
C ARG A 37 17.95 -4.25 -13.80
N TYR A 38 17.63 -3.25 -12.98
CA TYR A 38 18.46 -2.10 -12.72
C TYR A 38 19.77 -2.50 -12.05
N ALA A 39 20.86 -1.82 -12.40
CA ALA A 39 22.18 -2.05 -11.83
C ALA A 39 22.93 -0.73 -11.76
N ASN A 40 23.33 -0.34 -10.55
CA ASN A 40 24.13 0.86 -10.33
C ASN A 40 25.09 0.63 -9.15
N PRO A 41 26.43 0.60 -9.38
CA PRO A 41 27.39 0.32 -8.33
C PRO A 41 27.44 1.39 -7.23
N GLU A 42 27.03 2.63 -7.53
CA GLU A 42 26.90 3.72 -6.55
C GLU A 42 25.79 3.41 -5.54
N LEU A 43 24.64 2.94 -6.05
CA LEU A 43 23.51 2.55 -5.22
C LEU A 43 23.83 1.28 -4.41
N ASP A 44 24.48 0.29 -5.04
CA ASP A 44 24.86 -0.96 -4.38
C ASP A 44 25.72 -0.69 -3.14
N ALA A 45 26.74 0.16 -3.23
CA ALA A 45 27.61 0.49 -2.10
C ALA A 45 26.88 1.15 -0.92
N LEU A 46 25.88 1.99 -1.21
CA LEU A 46 25.03 2.60 -0.18
C LEU A 46 24.14 1.54 0.49
N LEU A 47 23.53 0.66 -0.29
CA LEU A 47 22.65 -0.39 0.20
C LEU A 47 23.40 -1.44 1.02
N ASP A 48 24.62 -1.80 0.62
CA ASP A 48 25.52 -2.69 1.37
C ASP A 48 25.87 -2.08 2.73
N THR A 49 26.14 -0.77 2.78
CA THR A 49 26.41 -0.07 4.04
C THR A 49 25.16 -0.08 4.93
N MET A 50 24.00 0.26 4.36
CA MET A 50 22.72 0.26 5.07
C MET A 50 22.33 -1.12 5.61
N GLU A 51 22.67 -2.21 4.91
CA GLU A 51 22.42 -3.60 5.33
C GLU A 51 23.12 -3.95 6.66
N THR A 52 24.26 -3.30 6.95
CA THR A 52 24.99 -3.49 8.22
C THR A 52 24.40 -2.71 9.40
N MET A 53 23.45 -1.81 9.15
CA MET A 53 22.88 -0.92 10.16
C MET A 53 21.50 -1.41 10.64
N VAL A 54 21.09 -0.96 11.83
CA VAL A 54 19.70 -1.13 12.29
C VAL A 54 18.86 0.03 11.74
N PRO A 55 17.84 -0.21 10.89
CA PRO A 55 17.00 0.86 10.36
C PRO A 55 16.36 1.69 11.47
N SER A 56 16.59 3.00 11.44
CA SER A 56 16.07 3.92 12.44
C SER A 56 15.92 5.32 11.85
N PRO A 57 14.73 5.93 11.90
CA PRO A 57 14.54 7.32 11.46
C PRO A 57 15.23 8.33 12.38
N ASN A 58 15.64 7.91 13.58
CA ASN A 58 16.34 8.75 14.56
C ASN A 58 17.87 8.67 14.43
N ASP A 59 18.39 7.82 13.54
CA ASP A 59 19.82 7.73 13.26
C ASP A 59 20.15 8.63 12.06
N PRO A 60 20.85 9.77 12.27
CA PRO A 60 21.15 10.70 11.19
C PRO A 60 22.08 10.11 10.13
N ALA A 61 22.97 9.17 10.49
CA ALA A 61 23.86 8.53 9.52
C ALA A 61 23.07 7.59 8.60
N TYR A 62 22.12 6.83 9.17
CA TYR A 62 21.21 6.00 8.38
C TYR A 62 20.35 6.85 7.43
N MET A 63 19.78 7.95 7.93
CA MET A 63 18.94 8.83 7.12
C MET A 63 19.71 9.57 6.02
N ASP A 64 20.99 9.85 6.22
CA ASP A 64 21.86 10.41 5.18
C ASP A 64 22.07 9.40 4.04
N LEU A 65 22.37 8.14 4.36
CA LEU A 65 22.47 7.06 3.36
C LEU A 65 21.16 6.87 2.57
N VAL A 66 20.01 6.89 3.28
CA VAL A 66 18.69 6.84 2.65
C VAL A 66 18.49 8.00 1.67
N SER A 67 18.88 9.22 2.06
CA SER A 67 18.73 10.41 1.24
C SER A 67 19.58 10.33 -0.03
N GLN A 68 20.81 9.83 0.08
CA GLN A 68 21.71 9.61 -1.05
C GLN A 68 21.16 8.53 -2.00
N ALA A 69 20.72 7.39 -1.46
CA ALA A 69 20.13 6.30 -2.24
C ALA A 69 18.85 6.75 -2.96
N LEU A 70 17.99 7.51 -2.29
CA LEU A 70 16.78 8.09 -2.87
C LEU A 70 17.09 9.11 -3.97
N ALA A 71 18.15 9.91 -3.82
CA ALA A 71 18.57 10.85 -4.85
C ALA A 71 18.99 10.13 -6.15
N ILE A 72 19.71 9.00 -6.03
CA ILE A 72 20.04 8.14 -7.18
C ILE A 72 18.77 7.56 -7.80
N TYR A 73 17.86 7.02 -6.97
CA TYR A 73 16.59 6.48 -7.43
C TYR A 73 15.77 7.51 -8.23
N LEU A 74 15.67 8.75 -7.73
CA LEU A 74 14.92 9.83 -8.40
C LEU A 74 15.63 10.38 -9.65
N ARG A 75 16.98 10.30 -9.69
CA ARG A 75 17.78 10.67 -10.86
C ARG A 75 17.58 9.68 -12.01
N ASP A 76 17.63 8.38 -11.68
CA ASP A 76 17.71 7.30 -12.67
C ASP A 76 16.33 6.70 -12.99
N LEU A 77 15.34 6.88 -12.11
CA LEU A 77 13.94 6.49 -12.28
C LEU A 77 13.76 5.05 -12.84
N PRO A 78 14.35 4.03 -12.18
CA PRO A 78 14.32 2.65 -12.67
C PRO A 78 12.90 2.09 -12.78
N ASP A 79 11.97 2.61 -11.97
CA ASP A 79 10.54 2.48 -12.13
C ASP A 79 9.83 3.79 -11.73
N ILE A 80 8.61 3.96 -12.24
CA ILE A 80 7.81 5.16 -12.01
C ILE A 80 6.75 4.81 -10.97
N THR A 81 6.97 5.24 -9.74
CA THR A 81 5.97 5.12 -8.67
C THR A 81 4.83 6.10 -8.90
N LEU A 82 3.60 5.60 -9.10
CA LEU A 82 2.43 6.43 -9.39
C LEU A 82 1.56 6.70 -8.17
N ALA A 83 1.33 5.67 -7.36
CA ALA A 83 0.46 5.71 -6.20
C ALA A 83 0.86 4.61 -5.21
N GLU A 84 0.52 4.82 -3.95
CA GLU A 84 0.56 3.78 -2.94
C GLU A 84 -0.65 2.86 -3.11
N GLU A 85 -0.46 1.55 -2.91
CA GLU A 85 -1.57 0.61 -2.90
C GLU A 85 -2.45 0.87 -1.68
N LEU A 86 -3.67 1.35 -1.91
CA LEU A 86 -4.67 1.44 -0.85
C LEU A 86 -5.28 0.07 -0.61
N GLN A 87 -4.93 -0.53 0.52
CA GLN A 87 -5.47 -1.82 0.91
C GLN A 87 -6.88 -1.67 1.49
N VAL A 88 -7.89 -1.80 0.63
CA VAL A 88 -9.30 -1.77 1.03
C VAL A 88 -9.72 -3.17 1.49
N ILE A 89 -9.93 -3.35 2.79
CA ILE A 89 -10.31 -4.63 3.39
C ILE A 89 -11.74 -4.53 3.94
N PRO A 90 -12.75 -5.01 3.21
CA PRO A 90 -14.11 -5.07 3.72
C PRO A 90 -14.26 -6.22 4.72
N PHE A 91 -14.89 -5.95 5.86
CA PHE A 91 -15.22 -6.96 6.86
C PHE A 91 -16.73 -7.24 6.87
N ASN A 92 -17.10 -8.51 6.89
CA ASN A 92 -18.47 -8.91 7.16
C ASN A 92 -18.69 -8.96 8.68
N THR A 93 -19.65 -8.20 9.18
CA THR A 93 -19.99 -8.12 10.60
C THR A 93 -21.29 -8.84 10.98
N THR A 94 -21.90 -9.59 10.07
CA THR A 94 -23.16 -10.33 10.32
C THR A 94 -22.95 -11.48 11.30
N TYR A 95 -21.83 -12.21 11.18
CA TYR A 95 -21.54 -13.39 12.01
C TYR A 95 -20.23 -13.28 12.81
N TRP A 96 -19.35 -12.34 12.45
CA TRP A 96 -18.02 -12.20 13.05
C TRP A 96 -17.80 -10.77 13.50
N THR A 97 -17.28 -10.60 14.72
CA THR A 97 -17.00 -9.30 15.33
C THR A 97 -15.56 -9.24 15.83
N GLY A 98 -15.12 -8.05 16.26
CA GLY A 98 -13.76 -7.85 16.76
C GLY A 98 -12.70 -7.76 15.66
N TRP A 99 -13.07 -7.34 14.46
CA TRP A 99 -12.10 -7.05 13.40
C TRP A 99 -11.17 -5.89 13.80
N PRO A 100 -9.88 -5.95 13.44
CA PRO A 100 -8.96 -4.86 13.72
C PRO A 100 -9.43 -3.60 12.98
N SER A 101 -9.33 -2.46 13.66
CA SER A 101 -9.75 -1.17 13.13
C SER A 101 -8.76 -0.08 13.54
N ALA A 102 -8.93 1.13 13.02
CA ALA A 102 -8.12 2.27 13.47
C ALA A 102 -8.25 2.54 14.98
N ALA A 103 -9.39 2.18 15.59
CA ALA A 103 -9.62 2.33 17.03
C ALA A 103 -9.10 1.14 17.85
N ASP A 104 -8.94 -0.03 17.25
CA ASP A 104 -8.40 -1.24 17.88
C ASP A 104 -7.43 -1.96 16.92
N PRO A 105 -6.18 -1.47 16.79
CA PRO A 105 -5.23 -1.93 15.79
C PRO A 105 -4.39 -3.12 16.28
N TYR A 106 -5.03 -4.16 16.82
CA TYR A 106 -4.30 -5.33 17.36
C TYR A 106 -3.62 -6.19 16.28
N SER A 107 -4.01 -6.04 15.01
CA SER A 107 -3.42 -6.72 13.86
C SER A 107 -3.55 -5.88 12.59
N HIS A 108 -2.66 -6.10 11.63
CA HIS A 108 -2.89 -5.70 10.26
C HIS A 108 -4.07 -6.51 9.70
N GLY A 109 -5.06 -5.83 9.10
CA GLY A 109 -6.36 -6.42 8.74
C GLY A 109 -6.34 -7.43 7.61
N PHE A 110 -5.19 -7.64 6.96
CA PHE A 110 -5.05 -8.59 5.87
C PHE A 110 -4.89 -10.02 6.37
N PRO A 111 -5.72 -10.97 5.90
CA PRO A 111 -5.46 -12.37 6.13
C PRO A 111 -4.24 -12.79 5.29
N VAL A 112 -3.05 -12.82 5.91
CA VAL A 112 -1.84 -13.34 5.23
C VAL A 112 -1.96 -14.85 4.98
N GLY A 113 -2.00 -15.24 3.72
CA GLY A 113 -2.24 -16.62 3.29
C GLY A 113 -1.12 -17.60 3.60
N ARG A 114 -1.40 -18.54 4.51
CA ARG A 114 -1.09 -19.98 4.44
C ARG A 114 -1.87 -20.62 5.57
N LEU A 115 -3.01 -21.25 5.29
CA LEU A 115 -3.71 -22.06 6.27
C LEU A 115 -2.75 -23.20 6.66
N ARG A 116 -1.98 -23.00 7.73
CA ARG A 116 -1.43 -24.15 8.46
C ARG A 116 -2.64 -24.90 9.00
N PRO A 117 -2.63 -26.25 8.99
CA PRO A 117 -3.60 -27.00 9.76
C PRO A 117 -3.50 -26.46 11.19
N ARG A 118 -4.52 -25.71 11.61
CA ARG A 118 -4.60 -25.17 12.96
C ARG A 118 -5.09 -26.34 13.79
N ASP A 119 -4.29 -26.76 14.77
CA ASP A 119 -4.74 -27.69 15.79
C ASP A 119 -6.12 -27.26 16.28
N SER A 120 -7.03 -28.23 16.29
CA SER A 120 -8.48 -28.10 16.35
C SER A 120 -9.00 -27.47 17.65
N SER A 121 -8.79 -26.17 17.88
CA SER A 121 -9.42 -25.46 19.00
C SER A 121 -10.05 -24.10 18.65
N ALA A 122 -10.01 -23.69 17.39
CA ALA A 122 -10.94 -22.66 16.92
C ALA A 122 -12.28 -23.35 16.66
N ALA A 123 -13.26 -23.10 17.53
CA ALA A 123 -14.62 -23.61 17.41
C ALA A 123 -15.13 -23.35 15.98
N ALA A 124 -15.25 -24.42 15.21
CA ALA A 124 -16.06 -24.45 14.01
C ALA A 124 -17.51 -24.27 14.46
N CYS A 125 -18.03 -23.05 14.40
CA CYS A 125 -19.46 -22.86 14.48
C CYS A 125 -20.04 -23.28 13.12
N ALA A 126 -20.60 -24.49 13.10
CA ALA A 126 -21.57 -24.90 12.09
C ALA A 126 -22.69 -23.85 12.04
N VAL A 127 -23.02 -23.34 10.85
CA VAL A 127 -24.17 -22.47 10.65
C VAL A 127 -24.95 -23.03 9.48
N GLU A 128 -26.22 -23.39 9.72
CA GLU A 128 -27.21 -23.65 8.67
C GLU A 128 -27.25 -22.47 7.68
N PRO A 129 -27.51 -22.69 6.38
CA PRO A 129 -27.56 -21.60 5.43
C PRO A 129 -28.70 -20.64 5.76
N ALA A 130 -28.37 -19.41 6.15
CA ALA A 130 -29.35 -18.33 6.25
C ALA A 130 -29.90 -17.97 4.86
N PRO A 131 -31.18 -17.56 4.76
CA PRO A 131 -31.78 -17.23 3.47
C PRO A 131 -31.10 -16.00 2.85
N ILE A 132 -30.88 -16.07 1.54
CA ILE A 132 -30.32 -14.98 0.74
C ILE A 132 -31.37 -13.87 0.65
N ASP A 133 -31.12 -12.73 1.30
CA ASP A 133 -31.91 -11.52 1.05
C ASP A 133 -31.67 -11.00 -0.38
N PRO A 134 -32.71 -10.62 -1.13
CA PRO A 134 -32.55 -10.09 -2.48
C PRO A 134 -31.83 -8.73 -2.43
N ILE A 135 -30.87 -8.56 -3.35
CA ILE A 135 -30.00 -7.39 -3.49
C ILE A 135 -30.85 -6.10 -3.53
N GLY A 136 -30.89 -5.40 -2.40
CA GLY A 136 -31.50 -4.09 -2.24
C GLY A 136 -30.49 -2.99 -2.49
N ASP A 137 -30.71 -2.23 -3.55
CA ASP A 137 -30.16 -0.92 -3.92
C ASP A 137 -29.44 -0.16 -2.79
N GLN A 138 -28.11 -0.20 -2.79
CA GLN A 138 -27.23 0.65 -1.97
C GLN A 138 -26.81 1.91 -2.75
N GLY A 139 -27.74 2.55 -3.45
CA GLY A 139 -27.59 3.92 -3.91
C GLY A 139 -27.83 4.93 -2.77
N ARG A 140 -26.83 5.19 -1.92
CA ARG A 140 -26.88 6.35 -1.00
C ARG A 140 -25.61 7.20 -1.06
N THR A 141 -25.70 8.14 -1.98
CA THR A 141 -25.04 9.45 -2.10
C THR A 141 -24.29 9.93 -0.86
N GLN A 142 -22.96 10.10 -0.96
CA GLN A 142 -22.18 10.91 -0.02
C GLN A 142 -22.57 12.38 -0.18
N ARG A 143 -23.07 13.02 0.89
CA ARG A 143 -23.24 14.48 0.94
C ARG A 143 -21.90 15.12 1.30
N VAL A 144 -21.30 15.82 0.35
CA VAL A 144 -20.20 16.77 0.62
C VAL A 144 -20.82 18.11 0.98
N SER A 145 -20.57 18.59 2.21
CA SER A 145 -20.94 19.93 2.64
C SER A 145 -20.10 20.98 1.90
N GLY A 146 -20.73 21.67 0.94
CA GLY A 146 -20.17 22.82 0.22
C GLY A 146 -20.91 24.11 0.58
N LEU A 147 -20.17 25.03 1.19
CA LEU A 147 -20.53 26.40 1.56
C LEU A 147 -21.16 27.16 0.36
N LEU A 148 -22.40 27.62 0.50
CA LEU A 148 -23.11 28.38 -0.53
C LEU A 148 -22.68 29.86 -0.53
N LEU A 149 -22.00 30.31 -1.59
CA LEU A 149 -21.99 31.70 -2.02
C LEU A 149 -22.54 31.77 -3.46
N ARG A 150 -23.78 32.25 -3.63
CA ARG A 150 -24.36 32.48 -4.97
C ARG A 150 -24.59 33.97 -5.18
N SER A 151 -23.77 34.55 -6.05
CA SER A 151 -24.00 35.85 -6.68
C SER A 151 -25.23 35.77 -7.61
N ARG A 152 -26.07 36.81 -7.56
CA ARG A 152 -27.25 36.96 -8.42
C ARG A 152 -26.83 37.50 -9.78
N LEU A 153 -27.17 36.79 -10.86
CA LEU A 153 -27.21 37.37 -12.20
C LEU A 153 -28.57 37.07 -12.85
N ARG A 154 -29.33 38.16 -13.08
CA ARG A 154 -30.63 38.17 -13.77
C ARG A 154 -30.41 37.95 -15.26
N GLY A 155 -31.20 37.07 -15.85
CA GLY A 155 -31.21 36.82 -17.29
C GLY A 155 -31.73 38.01 -18.11
N ARG A 156 -31.10 38.22 -19.28
CA ARG A 156 -31.71 38.88 -20.43
C ARG A 156 -31.57 37.97 -21.64
N ARG A 157 -32.71 37.53 -22.17
CA ARG A 157 -32.84 36.77 -23.41
C ARG A 157 -32.44 37.65 -24.59
N ARG A 158 -31.66 37.12 -25.54
CA ARG A 158 -31.75 37.48 -26.96
C ARG A 158 -31.61 36.23 -27.81
N ALA A 159 -32.61 36.01 -28.66
CA ALA A 159 -32.61 35.01 -29.71
C ALA A 159 -31.66 35.45 -30.83
N LEU A 160 -30.89 34.51 -31.38
CA LEU A 160 -30.14 34.73 -32.62
C LEU A 160 -30.72 33.80 -33.69
N ARG A 161 -31.22 34.40 -34.77
CA ARG A 161 -31.78 33.75 -35.95
C ARG A 161 -30.64 33.48 -36.92
N VAL A 162 -30.60 32.25 -37.44
CA VAL A 162 -29.68 31.77 -38.48
C VAL A 162 -30.01 32.45 -39.82
N ARG A 163 -28.98 33.02 -40.46
CA ARG A 163 -28.75 33.00 -41.91
C ARG A 163 -27.26 33.09 -42.16
#